data_AF-A0A969B8H3-F1
#
_entry.id   AF-A0A969B8H3-F1
#
_cell.length_a   1.000
_cell.length_b   1.000
_cell.length_c   1.000
_cell.angle_alpha   90.00
_cell.angle_beta   90.00
_cell.angle_gamma   90.00
#
_symmetry.space_group_name_H-M   'P 1'
#
loop_
_entity.id
_entity.type
_entity.pdbx_description
1 polymer ?
#
loop_
_entity_poly.entity_id
_entity_poly.type
_entity_poly.pdbx_seq_one_letter_code
_entity_poly.pdbx_strand_id
1 'polypeptide(L)'
;SLIVMFLYILIRFKNWQYGLGAIAALVHDSLFVLGTFSLFYGKLPFSLEIDQAFIAAILTVVGYSVNDTVIVFDRIREFFTLHPKQDREELMNSALNSTLSRTINTSFTTILVLLTIFIFGGEVIRGFVFALLIGIGVGTYSSLFIATPIAFDTIKQKLKGKK
;
A
#
# COMPACT_ATOMS: atom_id res chain seq x y z
N SER A 1 -15.09 -4.18 2.49
CA SER A 1 -13.78 -4.71 2.06
C SER A 1 -12.68 -4.42 3.09
N LEU A 2 -12.45 -3.17 3.51
CA LEU A 2 -11.43 -2.78 4.49
C LEU A 2 -11.48 -3.59 5.80
N ILE A 3 -12.67 -3.81 6.36
CA ILE A 3 -12.87 -4.63 7.57
C ILE A 3 -12.48 -6.10 7.33
N VAL A 4 -12.75 -6.64 6.15
CA VAL A 4 -12.41 -8.03 5.79
C VAL A 4 -10.89 -8.18 5.62
N MET A 5 -10.21 -7.20 4.99
CA MET A 5 -8.74 -7.20 4.91
C MET A 5 -8.10 -6.98 6.28
N PHE A 6 -8.67 -6.14 7.12
CA PHE A 6 -8.21 -5.98 8.50
C PHE A 6 -8.33 -7.28 9.29
N LEU A 7 -9.48 -7.98 9.18
CA LEU A 7 -9.66 -9.30 9.78
C LEU A 7 -8.68 -10.33 9.21
N TYR A 8 -8.46 -10.34 7.89
CA TYR A 8 -7.46 -11.21 7.26
C TYR A 8 -6.05 -10.96 7.82
N ILE A 9 -5.62 -9.69 7.89
CA ILE A 9 -4.32 -9.31 8.42
C ILE A 9 -4.24 -9.64 9.92
N LEU A 10 -5.30 -9.41 10.70
CA LEU A 10 -5.35 -9.77 12.13
C LEU A 10 -5.24 -11.28 12.37
N ILE A 11 -5.92 -12.08 11.55
CA ILE A 11 -5.87 -13.54 11.64
C ILE A 11 -4.48 -14.05 11.21
N ARG A 12 -3.89 -13.46 10.16
CA ARG A 12 -2.56 -13.84 9.63
C ARG A 12 -1.41 -13.37 10.54
N PHE A 13 -1.50 -12.15 11.06
CA PHE A 13 -0.52 -11.53 11.93
C PHE A 13 -1.11 -11.38 13.33
N LYS A 14 -0.79 -12.34 14.22
CA LYS A 14 -1.16 -12.36 15.65
C LYS A 14 -0.92 -11.03 16.41
N ASN A 15 -0.14 -10.11 15.85
CA ASN A 15 0.14 -8.77 16.37
C ASN A 15 -0.69 -7.73 15.62
N TRP A 16 -1.65 -7.11 16.33
CA TRP A 16 -2.55 -6.09 15.79
C TRP A 16 -1.85 -4.83 15.24
N GLN A 17 -0.60 -4.57 15.65
CA GLN A 17 0.18 -3.42 15.19
C GLN A 17 0.45 -3.43 13.68
N TYR A 18 0.62 -4.62 13.09
CA TYR A 18 0.73 -4.76 11.64
C TYR A 18 -0.60 -4.37 10.98
N GLY A 19 -1.73 -4.78 11.55
CA GLY A 19 -3.06 -4.36 11.07
C GLY A 19 -3.25 -2.84 11.10
N LEU A 20 -2.80 -2.17 12.17
CA LEU A 20 -2.87 -0.72 12.27
C LEU A 20 -1.99 -0.01 11.23
N GLY A 21 -0.74 -0.47 11.04
CA GLY A 21 0.15 0.07 10.00
C GLY A 21 -0.43 -0.09 8.59
N ALA A 22 -1.00 -1.25 8.28
CA ALA A 22 -1.64 -1.49 6.99
C ALA A 22 -2.86 -0.59 6.76
N ILE A 23 -3.76 -0.44 7.75
CA ILE A 23 -4.91 0.46 7.61
C ILE A 23 -4.45 1.91 7.41
N ALA A 24 -3.46 2.37 8.17
CA ALA A 24 -2.97 3.73 8.05
C ALA A 24 -2.46 4.03 6.64
N ALA A 25 -1.70 3.10 6.04
CA ALA A 25 -1.26 3.20 4.66
C ALA A 25 -2.44 3.22 3.68
N LEU A 26 -3.43 2.32 3.84
CA LEU A 26 -4.62 2.31 2.97
C LEU A 26 -5.45 3.58 3.03
N VAL A 27 -5.60 4.16 4.21
CA VAL A 27 -6.29 5.46 4.38
C VAL A 27 -5.52 6.54 3.64
N HIS A 28 -4.20 6.59 3.83
CA HIS A 28 -3.32 7.51 3.11
C HIS A 28 -3.46 7.33 1.58
N ASP A 29 -3.40 6.11 1.05
CA ASP A 29 -3.50 5.84 -0.39
C ASP A 29 -4.84 6.29 -0.95
N SER A 30 -5.92 5.96 -0.25
CA SER A 30 -7.29 6.34 -0.64
C SER A 30 -7.47 7.86 -0.65
N LEU A 31 -6.91 8.56 0.35
CA LEU A 31 -6.94 10.02 0.41
C LEU A 31 -6.13 10.66 -0.74
N PHE A 32 -5.00 10.07 -1.12
CA PHE A 32 -4.22 10.55 -2.26
C PHE A 32 -4.98 10.40 -3.58
N VAL A 33 -5.64 9.25 -3.82
CA VAL A 33 -6.45 9.06 -5.03
C VAL A 33 -7.62 10.04 -5.05
N LEU A 34 -8.40 10.12 -3.96
CA LEU A 34 -9.54 11.04 -3.86
C LEU A 34 -9.12 12.50 -3.97
N GLY A 35 -8.03 12.88 -3.30
CA GLY A 35 -7.47 14.22 -3.34
C GLY A 35 -7.01 14.60 -4.74
N THR A 36 -6.35 13.68 -5.45
CA THR A 36 -5.95 13.90 -6.86
C THR A 36 -7.17 14.07 -7.75
N PHE A 37 -8.19 13.21 -7.61
CA PHE A 37 -9.44 13.34 -8.36
C PHE A 37 -10.13 14.68 -8.10
N SER A 38 -10.20 15.10 -6.84
CA SER A 38 -10.79 16.39 -6.46
C SER A 38 -10.01 17.58 -7.00
N LEU A 39 -8.67 17.54 -6.95
CA LEU A 39 -7.82 18.65 -7.40
C LEU A 39 -7.84 18.86 -8.92
N PHE A 40 -7.98 17.76 -9.68
CA PHE A 40 -7.94 17.77 -11.15
C PHE A 40 -9.33 17.70 -11.79
N TYR A 41 -10.40 17.63 -11.00
CA TYR A 41 -11.77 17.63 -11.49
C TYR A 41 -12.04 18.86 -12.39
N GLY A 42 -12.52 18.60 -13.61
CA GLY A 42 -12.80 19.63 -14.61
C GLY A 42 -11.58 20.33 -15.23
N LYS A 43 -10.34 19.95 -14.86
CA LYS A 43 -9.10 20.53 -15.40
C LYS A 43 -8.42 19.66 -16.47
N LEU A 44 -8.65 18.35 -16.43
CA LEU A 44 -8.06 17.39 -17.36
C LEU A 44 -8.97 17.15 -18.57
N PRO A 45 -8.42 16.73 -19.72
CA PRO A 45 -9.19 16.50 -20.95
C PRO A 45 -10.00 15.19 -20.93
N PHE A 46 -10.26 14.62 -19.76
CA PHE A 46 -11.02 13.39 -19.56
C PHE A 46 -11.85 13.48 -18.27
N SER A 47 -12.96 12.74 -18.22
CA SER A 47 -13.85 12.78 -17.06
C SER A 47 -13.20 12.10 -15.85
N LEU A 48 -13.30 12.79 -14.70
CA LEU A 48 -12.91 12.31 -13.37
C LEU A 48 -14.16 12.13 -12.50
N GLU A 49 -15.16 11.44 -13.04
CA GLU A 49 -16.38 11.12 -12.31
C GLU A 49 -16.16 9.99 -11.30
N ILE A 50 -16.86 10.09 -10.17
CA ILE A 50 -16.93 9.03 -9.16
C ILE A 50 -18.08 8.12 -9.56
N ASP A 51 -17.79 7.22 -10.49
CA ASP A 51 -18.73 6.23 -11.02
C ASP A 51 -18.40 4.81 -10.53
N GLN A 52 -19.08 3.80 -11.08
CA GLN A 52 -18.81 2.41 -10.73
C GLN A 52 -17.38 1.97 -11.10
N ALA A 53 -16.82 2.50 -12.19
CA ALA A 53 -15.45 2.21 -12.59
C ALA A 53 -14.46 2.78 -11.56
N PHE A 54 -14.68 4.00 -11.07
CA PHE A 54 -13.88 4.57 -9.99
C PHE A 54 -13.87 3.69 -8.73
N ILE A 55 -15.05 3.20 -8.30
CA ILE A 55 -15.15 2.30 -7.14
C ILE A 55 -14.34 1.01 -7.38
N ALA A 56 -14.43 0.44 -8.59
CA ALA A 56 -13.63 -0.72 -8.97
C ALA A 56 -12.12 -0.42 -8.90
N ALA A 57 -11.67 0.75 -9.38
CA ALA A 57 -10.27 1.16 -9.32
C ALA A 57 -9.77 1.24 -7.87
N ILE A 58 -10.53 1.87 -6.97
CA ILE A 58 -10.17 1.96 -5.55
C ILE A 58 -10.04 0.56 -4.94
N LEU A 59 -10.98 -0.34 -5.20
CA LEU A 59 -10.90 -1.72 -4.70
C LEU A 59 -9.64 -2.45 -5.22
N THR A 60 -9.27 -2.23 -6.48
CA THR A 60 -8.05 -2.79 -7.07
C THR A 60 -6.80 -2.21 -6.41
N VAL A 61 -6.72 -0.89 -6.25
CA VAL A 61 -5.59 -0.21 -5.60
C VAL A 61 -5.38 -0.72 -4.18
N VAL A 62 -6.48 -0.84 -3.43
CA VAL A 62 -6.44 -1.37 -2.07
C VAL A 62 -5.93 -2.81 -2.06
N GLY A 63 -6.34 -3.65 -3.02
CA GLY A 63 -5.82 -5.01 -3.16
C GLY A 63 -4.30 -5.06 -3.42
N TYR A 64 -3.79 -4.21 -4.32
CA TYR A 64 -2.36 -4.09 -4.59
C TYR A 64 -1.58 -3.58 -3.37
N SER A 65 -2.04 -2.52 -2.72
CA SER A 65 -1.38 -1.93 -1.54
C SER A 65 -1.33 -2.89 -0.36
N VAL A 66 -2.43 -3.63 -0.09
CA VAL A 66 -2.43 -4.68 0.93
C VAL A 66 -1.45 -5.80 0.60
N ASN A 67 -1.41 -6.25 -0.66
CA ASN A 67 -0.49 -7.31 -1.07
C ASN A 67 0.97 -6.94 -0.80
N ASP A 68 1.38 -5.73 -1.19
CA ASP A 68 2.75 -5.26 -0.97
C ASP A 68 3.06 -5.14 0.53
N THR A 69 2.12 -4.59 1.31
CA THR A 69 2.24 -4.47 2.77
C THR A 69 2.40 -5.84 3.45
N VAL A 70 1.64 -6.85 3.03
CA VAL A 70 1.72 -8.21 3.60
C VAL A 70 3.07 -8.85 3.29
N ILE A 71 3.59 -8.69 2.08
CA ILE A 71 4.91 -9.23 1.69
C ILE A 71 6.02 -8.61 2.57
N VAL A 72 5.98 -7.31 2.78
CA VAL A 72 6.95 -6.59 3.63
C VAL A 72 6.83 -7.06 5.08
N PHE A 73 5.62 -7.13 5.63
CA PHE A 73 5.40 -7.57 7.01
C PHE A 73 5.78 -9.04 7.26
N ASP A 74 5.50 -9.93 6.30
CA ASP A 74 5.94 -11.33 6.39
C ASP A 74 7.47 -11.40 6.46
N ARG A 75 8.17 -10.63 5.62
CA ARG A 75 9.64 -10.59 5.63
C ARG A 75 10.22 -10.02 6.92
N ILE A 76 9.63 -8.95 7.45
CA ILE A 76 10.03 -8.37 8.74
C ILE A 76 9.89 -9.40 9.85
N ARG A 77 8.75 -10.11 9.89
CA ARG A 77 8.47 -11.14 10.88
C ARG A 77 9.44 -12.31 10.79
N GLU A 78 9.80 -12.71 9.57
CA GLU A 78 10.80 -13.73 9.30
C GLU A 78 12.17 -13.31 9.83
N PHE A 79 12.65 -12.11 9.50
CA PHE A 79 13.93 -11.57 9.97
C PHE A 79 13.99 -11.50 11.50
N PHE A 80 12.89 -11.06 12.11
CA PHE A 80 12.72 -11.00 13.56
C PHE A 80 12.76 -12.36 14.27
N THR A 81 12.41 -13.42 13.55
CA THR A 81 12.39 -14.80 14.05
C THR A 81 13.76 -15.47 13.85
N LEU A 82 14.40 -15.25 12.70
CA LEU A 82 15.72 -15.82 12.37
C LEU A 82 16.85 -15.20 13.20
N HIS A 83 16.75 -13.92 13.56
CA HIS A 83 17.81 -13.18 14.23
C HIS A 83 17.34 -12.53 15.54
N PRO A 84 16.92 -13.30 16.55
CA PRO A 84 16.27 -12.76 17.75
C PRO A 84 17.14 -11.84 18.61
N LYS A 85 18.47 -11.89 18.44
CA LYS A 85 19.46 -11.11 19.22
C LYS A 85 19.95 -9.84 18.52
N GLN A 86 19.64 -9.65 17.24
CA GLN A 86 20.04 -8.45 16.50
C GLN A 86 19.10 -7.27 16.81
N ASP A 87 19.60 -6.07 16.56
CA ASP A 87 18.81 -4.86 16.75
C ASP A 87 17.58 -4.87 15.83
N ARG A 88 16.43 -4.44 16.38
CA ARG A 88 15.16 -4.53 15.65
C ARG A 88 15.07 -3.49 14.53
N GLU A 89 15.74 -2.34 14.64
CA GLU A 89 15.80 -1.32 13.59
C GLU A 89 16.68 -1.81 12.44
N GLU A 90 17.83 -2.40 12.73
CA GLU A 90 18.72 -3.01 11.72
C GLU A 90 18.02 -4.14 10.96
N LEU A 91 17.30 -5.01 11.67
CA LEU A 91 16.52 -6.09 11.06
C LEU A 91 15.39 -5.58 10.18
N MET A 92 14.70 -4.53 10.63
CA MET A 92 13.64 -3.89 9.87
C MET A 92 14.16 -3.33 8.54
N ASN A 93 15.28 -2.59 8.60
CA ASN A 93 15.92 -2.03 7.42
C ASN A 93 16.41 -3.14 6.46
N SER A 94 16.97 -4.22 7.01
CA SER A 94 17.42 -5.37 6.20
C SER A 94 16.24 -6.06 5.50
N ALA A 95 15.11 -6.23 6.20
CA ALA A 95 13.89 -6.79 5.63
C ALA A 95 13.31 -5.90 4.51
N LEU A 96 13.27 -4.58 4.71
CA LEU A 96 12.85 -3.61 3.70
C LEU A 96 13.74 -3.68 2.45
N ASN A 97 15.07 -3.65 2.60
CA ASN A 97 15.98 -3.74 1.46
C ASN A 97 15.81 -5.06 0.68
N SER A 98 15.54 -6.18 1.37
CA SER A 98 15.33 -7.48 0.71
C SER A 98 14.01 -7.57 -0.08
N THR A 99 13.02 -6.73 0.23
CA THR A 99 11.70 -6.73 -0.43
C THR A 99 11.54 -5.61 -1.45
N LEU A 100 12.30 -4.52 -1.29
CA LEU A 100 12.24 -3.32 -2.12
C LEU A 100 12.29 -3.64 -3.62
N SER A 101 13.28 -4.42 -4.06
CA SER A 101 13.45 -4.72 -5.48
C SER A 101 12.27 -5.51 -6.05
N ARG A 102 11.65 -6.39 -5.26
CA ARG A 102 10.46 -7.14 -5.67
C ARG A 102 9.26 -6.21 -5.80
N THR A 103 8.98 -5.43 -4.77
CA THR A 103 7.83 -4.52 -4.68
C THR A 103 7.88 -3.43 -5.76
N ILE A 104 9.06 -2.89 -6.04
CA ILE A 104 9.26 -1.95 -7.14
C ILE A 104 9.04 -2.64 -8.49
N ASN A 105 9.57 -3.84 -8.71
CA ASN A 105 9.41 -4.52 -10.00
C ASN A 105 7.95 -4.89 -10.30
N THR A 106 7.18 -5.35 -9.31
CA THR A 106 5.76 -5.69 -9.50
C THR A 106 4.91 -4.47 -9.80
N SER A 107 5.13 -3.37 -9.08
CA SER A 107 4.41 -2.12 -9.31
C SER A 107 4.82 -1.46 -10.63
N PHE A 108 6.12 -1.41 -10.93
CA PHE A 108 6.64 -0.81 -12.15
C PHE A 108 6.13 -1.49 -13.41
N THR A 109 6.17 -2.83 -13.45
CA THR A 109 5.63 -3.58 -14.61
C THR A 109 4.14 -3.34 -14.80
N THR A 110 3.36 -3.25 -13.70
CA THR A 110 1.93 -2.91 -13.75
C THR A 110 1.71 -1.48 -14.25
N ILE A 111 2.48 -0.51 -13.75
CA ILE A 111 2.42 0.89 -14.18
C ILE A 111 2.73 1.02 -15.67
N LEU A 112 3.70 0.28 -16.22
CA LEU A 112 4.00 0.31 -17.66
C LEU A 112 2.80 -0.13 -18.51
N VAL A 113 2.10 -1.19 -18.09
CA VAL A 113 0.88 -1.65 -18.77
C VAL A 113 -0.20 -0.58 -18.67
N LEU A 114 -0.44 -0.03 -17.47
CA LEU A 114 -1.44 1.02 -17.25
C LEU A 114 -1.12 2.30 -18.03
N LEU A 115 0.15 2.69 -18.17
CA LEU A 115 0.56 3.84 -18.99
C LEU A 115 0.21 3.63 -20.45
N THR A 116 0.42 2.42 -20.97
CA THR A 116 0.04 2.07 -22.34
C THR A 116 -1.48 2.22 -22.52
N ILE A 117 -2.27 1.68 -21.59
CA ILE A 117 -3.73 1.82 -21.62
C ILE A 117 -4.16 3.28 -21.43
N PHE A 118 -3.44 4.08 -20.64
CA PHE A 118 -3.77 5.48 -20.42
C PHE A 118 -3.58 6.32 -21.69
N ILE A 119 -2.48 6.11 -22.41
CA ILE A 119 -2.15 6.85 -23.64
C ILE A 119 -3.05 6.42 -24.80
N PHE A 120 -3.18 5.11 -25.02
CA PHE A 120 -3.89 4.55 -26.18
C PHE A 120 -5.38 4.25 -25.91
N GLY A 121 -5.81 4.29 -24.65
CA GLY A 121 -7.19 4.02 -24.26
C GLY A 121 -8.14 5.19 -24.55
N GLY A 122 -9.43 4.84 -24.62
CA GLY A 122 -10.52 5.80 -24.82
C GLY A 122 -10.88 6.59 -23.55
N GLU A 123 -11.61 7.68 -23.73
CA GLU A 123 -11.96 8.62 -22.65
C GLU A 123 -12.72 7.96 -21.50
N VAL A 124 -13.57 6.98 -21.79
CA VAL A 124 -14.39 6.25 -20.79
C VAL A 124 -13.52 5.54 -19.75
N ILE A 125 -12.36 5.01 -20.14
CA ILE A 125 -11.49 4.24 -19.23
C ILE A 125 -10.31 5.07 -18.70
N ARG A 126 -10.07 6.28 -19.21
CA ARG A 126 -8.93 7.10 -18.79
C ARG A 126 -9.02 7.50 -17.33
N GLY A 127 -10.19 7.88 -16.84
CA GLY A 127 -10.42 8.15 -15.41
C GLY A 127 -10.11 6.93 -14.54
N PHE A 128 -10.61 5.76 -14.93
CA PHE A 128 -10.32 4.49 -14.25
C PHE A 128 -8.82 4.17 -14.18
N VAL A 129 -8.12 4.23 -15.32
CA VAL A 129 -6.69 3.93 -15.39
C VAL A 129 -5.86 4.98 -14.64
N PHE A 130 -6.29 6.25 -14.65
CA PHE A 130 -5.68 7.31 -13.89
C PHE A 130 -5.75 7.04 -12.37
N ALA A 131 -6.90 6.59 -11.85
CA ALA A 131 -7.02 6.15 -10.46
C ALA A 131 -6.05 5.01 -10.12
N LEU A 132 -5.93 4.02 -11.01
CA LEU A 132 -5.00 2.90 -10.81
C LEU A 132 -3.53 3.35 -10.82
N LEU A 133 -3.14 4.24 -11.73
CA LEU A 133 -1.77 4.76 -11.81
C LEU A 133 -1.37 5.48 -10.53
N ILE A 134 -2.21 6.41 -10.06
CA ILE A 134 -1.96 7.15 -8.83
C ILE A 134 -1.98 6.20 -7.63
N GLY A 135 -2.99 5.34 -7.54
CA GLY A 135 -3.16 4.46 -6.40
C GLY A 135 -2.06 3.41 -6.26
N ILE A 136 -1.63 2.78 -7.35
CA ILE A 136 -0.51 1.82 -7.32
C ILE A 136 0.79 2.56 -7.03
N GLY A 137 1.06 3.70 -7.68
CA GLY A 137 2.26 4.48 -7.41
C GLY A 137 2.38 4.90 -5.94
N VAL A 138 1.27 5.37 -5.36
CA VAL A 138 1.20 5.78 -3.95
C VAL A 138 1.29 4.57 -3.01
N GLY A 139 0.55 3.50 -3.30
CA GLY A 139 0.52 2.27 -2.48
C GLY A 139 1.87 1.56 -2.40
N THR A 140 2.64 1.57 -3.49
CA THR A 140 3.98 0.97 -3.51
C THR A 140 4.91 1.66 -2.52
N TYR A 141 4.94 3.00 -2.48
CA TYR A 141 5.78 3.68 -1.49
C TYR A 141 5.19 3.59 -0.09
N SER A 142 3.86 3.67 0.05
CA SER A 142 3.24 3.72 1.38
C SER A 142 3.40 2.40 2.13
N SER A 143 3.39 1.26 1.45
CA SER A 143 3.66 -0.06 2.07
C SER A 143 5.06 -0.12 2.73
N LEU A 144 6.06 0.49 2.10
CA LEU A 144 7.45 0.50 2.57
C LEU A 144 7.71 1.60 3.60
N PHE A 145 7.21 2.82 3.35
CA PHE A 145 7.60 4.03 4.09
C PHE A 145 6.52 4.56 5.04
N ILE A 146 5.28 4.07 4.99
CA ILE A 146 4.20 4.45 5.91
C ILE A 146 3.80 3.27 6.78
N ALA A 147 3.42 2.14 6.18
CA ALA A 147 2.92 0.98 6.93
C ALA A 147 3.98 0.42 7.88
N THR A 148 5.23 0.32 7.41
CA THR A 148 6.33 -0.30 8.15
C THR A 148 6.78 0.53 9.37
N PRO A 149 7.08 1.84 9.26
CA PRO A 149 7.42 2.65 10.43
C PRO A 149 6.29 2.71 11.47
N ILE A 150 5.04 2.86 11.03
CA ILE A 150 3.88 2.88 11.94
C ILE A 150 3.77 1.56 12.71
N ALA A 151 3.93 0.42 12.02
CA ALA A 151 3.93 -0.88 12.67
C ALA A 151 5.10 -1.00 13.67
N PHE A 152 6.30 -0.55 13.28
CA PHE A 152 7.49 -0.61 14.11
C PHE A 152 7.37 0.24 15.39
N ASP A 153 6.95 1.50 15.26
CA ASP A 153 6.82 2.43 16.38
C ASP A 153 5.78 1.93 17.38
N THR A 154 4.67 1.38 16.89
CA THR A 154 3.61 0.81 17.74
C THR A 154 4.10 -0.46 18.47
N ILE A 155 4.98 -1.26 17.85
CA ILE A 155 5.62 -2.41 18.49
C ILE A 155 6.62 -1.95 19.57
N LYS A 156 7.44 -0.93 19.27
CA LYS A 156 8.43 -0.36 20.20
C LYS A 156 7.77 0.24 21.44
N GLN A 157 6.65 0.94 21.29
CA GLN A 157 5.86 1.47 22.41
C GLN A 157 5.33 0.37 23.34
N LYS A 158 4.84 -0.76 22.80
CA LYS A 158 4.40 -1.91 23.60
C LYS A 158 5.53 -2.54 24.43
N LEU A 159 6.76 -2.53 23.91
CA LEU A 159 7.94 -3.03 24.63
C LEU A 159 8.38 -2.08 25.75
N LYS A 160 8.24 -0.76 25.56
CA LYS A 160 8.54 0.24 26.60
C LYS A 160 7.53 0.22 27.74
N GLY A 161 6.24 0.03 27.46
CA GLY A 161 5.18 -0.04 28.49
C GLY A 161 5.13 -1.33 29.32
N LYS A 162 6.06 -2.26 29.10
CA LYS A 162 6.24 -3.50 29.89
C LYS A 162 7.44 -3.46 30.85
N LYS A 163 8.17 -2.34 30.90
CA LYS A 163 9.16 -2.05 31.95
C LYS A 163 8.47 -1.31 33.09
#